data_AF-A0A973JVX6-F1
#
_entry.id   AF-A0A973JVX6-F1
#
_cell.length_a   1.000
_cell.length_b   1.000
_cell.length_c   1.000
_cell.angle_alpha   90.00
_cell.angle_beta   90.00
_cell.angle_gamma   90.00
#
_symmetry.space_group_name_H-M   'P 1'
#
loop_
_entity.id
_entity.type
_entity.pdbx_description
1 polymer ?
#
loop_
_entity_poly.entity_id
_entity_poly.type
_entity_poly.pdbx_seq_one_letter_code
_entity_poly.pdbx_strand_id
1 'polypeptide(L)'
;MQASSDIYGVMAEFPSPNALIEASKRAREAGYRQMDAYSPFPIEEVSHEIMPGDTGVPRIVLICGLIGATTGFVTQYIGEFMDYPLIIGGRP
;
A
#
# COMPACT_ATOMS: atom_id res chain seq x y z
N MET A 1 -32.33 18.04 7.95
CA MET A 1 -31.76 16.73 7.56
C MET A 1 -31.46 15.97 8.83
N GLN A 2 -32.33 15.02 9.21
CA GLN A 2 -32.05 14.12 10.32
C GLN A 2 -30.96 13.16 9.86
N ALA A 3 -29.81 13.16 10.53
CA ALA A 3 -28.81 12.12 10.35
C ALA A 3 -29.38 10.85 10.97
N SER A 4 -29.77 9.90 10.13
CA SER A 4 -29.99 8.53 10.55
C SER A 4 -28.72 8.06 11.26
N SER A 5 -28.81 7.81 12.56
CA SER A 5 -27.71 7.30 13.36
C SER A 5 -27.54 5.81 13.06
N ASP A 6 -27.02 5.50 11.88
CA ASP A 6 -26.65 4.14 11.51
C ASP A 6 -25.42 3.73 12.34
N ILE A 7 -25.53 2.58 13.00
CA ILE A 7 -24.45 2.05 13.85
C ILE A 7 -23.31 1.61 12.94
N TYR A 8 -22.16 2.27 13.04
CA TYR A 8 -20.95 1.92 12.30
C TYR A 8 -20.37 0.56 12.74
N GLY A 9 -20.40 0.28 14.04
CA GLY A 9 -19.90 -0.98 14.59
C GLY A 9 -19.70 -0.94 16.09
N VAL A 10 -19.04 -1.98 16.61
CA VAL A 10 -18.64 -2.12 18.01
C VAL A 10 -17.11 -2.09 18.10
N MET A 11 -16.58 -1.50 19.18
CA MET A 11 -15.15 -1.44 19.47
C MET A 11 -14.89 -2.08 20.84
N ALA A 12 -13.80 -2.83 20.94
CA ALA A 12 -13.35 -3.45 22.19
C ALA A 12 -11.93 -2.98 22.51
N GLU A 13 -11.69 -2.63 23.77
CA GLU A 13 -10.37 -2.25 24.27
C GLU A 13 -9.69 -3.46 24.92
N PHE A 14 -8.39 -3.63 24.64
CA PHE A 14 -7.60 -4.73 25.18
C PHE A 14 -6.38 -4.19 25.93
N PRO A 15 -6.10 -4.69 27.16
CA PRO A 15 -5.01 -4.19 27.99
C PRO A 15 -3.63 -4.70 27.56
N SER A 16 -3.56 -5.72 26.70
CA SER A 16 -2.30 -6.31 26.24
C SER A 16 -2.34 -6.65 24.74
N PRO A 17 -1.18 -6.61 24.06
CA PRO A 17 -1.08 -6.99 22.64
C PRO A 17 -1.52 -8.43 22.38
N ASN A 18 -1.16 -9.36 23.27
CA ASN A 18 -1.55 -10.77 23.15
C ASN A 18 -3.07 -10.95 23.21
N ALA A 19 -3.76 -10.20 24.07
CA ALA A 19 -5.22 -10.24 24.15
C ALA A 19 -5.87 -9.71 22.87
N LEU A 20 -5.31 -8.66 22.27
CA LEU A 20 -5.77 -8.12 20.98
C LEU A 20 -5.58 -9.14 19.85
N ILE A 21 -4.43 -9.84 19.79
CA ILE A 21 -4.15 -10.88 18.78
C ILE A 21 -5.16 -12.02 18.91
N GLU A 22 -5.34 -12.56 20.12
CA GLU A 22 -6.26 -13.67 20.34
C GLU A 22 -7.71 -13.28 20.02
N ALA A 23 -8.14 -12.07 20.38
CA ALA A 23 -9.46 -11.57 20.04
C ALA A 23 -9.65 -11.40 18.52
N SER A 24 -8.62 -10.90 17.81
CA SER A 24 -8.63 -10.74 16.35
C SER A 24 -8.76 -12.10 15.64
N LYS A 25 -8.01 -13.12 16.08
CA LYS A 25 -8.15 -14.51 15.61
C LYS A 25 -9.57 -15.03 15.76
N ARG A 26 -10.12 -14.93 16.98
CA ARG A 26 -11.47 -15.42 17.29
C ARG A 26 -12.54 -14.69 16.49
N ALA A 27 -12.42 -13.37 16.31
CA ALA A 27 -13.35 -12.59 15.48
C ALA A 27 -13.30 -13.05 14.02
N ARG A 28 -12.11 -13.31 13.49
CA ARG A 28 -11.93 -13.84 12.13
C ARG A 28 -12.52 -15.24 11.95
N GLU A 29 -12.27 -16.13 12.91
CA GLU A 29 -12.84 -17.49 12.95
C GLU A 29 -14.36 -17.47 13.05
N ALA A 30 -14.92 -16.50 13.80
CA ALA A 30 -16.36 -16.26 13.86
C ALA A 30 -16.95 -15.68 12.56
N GLY A 31 -16.13 -15.42 11.54
CA GLY A 31 -16.57 -15.00 10.22
C GLY A 31 -16.61 -13.49 10.01
N TYR A 32 -16.18 -12.68 10.99
CA TYR A 32 -16.07 -11.23 10.80
C TYR A 32 -14.90 -10.94 9.85
N ARG A 33 -15.18 -10.19 8.78
CA ARG A 33 -14.21 -9.83 7.73
C ARG A 33 -13.96 -8.34 7.59
N GLN A 34 -14.90 -7.51 8.04
CA GLN A 34 -14.73 -6.06 8.15
C GLN A 34 -14.40 -5.74 9.60
N MET A 35 -13.12 -5.68 9.90
CA MET A 35 -12.59 -5.35 11.22
C MET A 35 -11.29 -4.59 11.06
N ASP A 36 -11.04 -3.65 11.97
CA ASP A 36 -9.81 -2.87 12.04
C ASP A 36 -9.22 -2.99 13.45
N ALA A 37 -7.90 -3.12 13.54
CA ALA A 37 -7.19 -3.05 14.83
C ALA A 37 -6.42 -1.74 14.93
N TYR A 38 -6.67 -1.02 16.01
CA TYR A 38 -5.97 0.21 16.34
C TYR A 38 -4.95 -0.09 17.43
N SER A 39 -3.67 0.11 17.12
CA SER A 39 -2.56 -0.05 18.07
C SER A 39 -1.57 1.11 17.94
N PRO A 40 -0.96 1.57 19.04
CA PRO A 40 0.00 2.68 19.01
C PRO A 40 1.33 2.32 18.32
N PHE A 41 1.55 1.03 18.04
CA PHE A 41 2.69 0.48 17.32
C PHE A 41 2.22 -0.65 16.39
N PRO A 42 2.97 -0.95 15.33
CA PRO A 42 2.61 -2.03 14.41
C PRO A 42 2.75 -3.41 15.10
N ILE A 43 1.74 -4.26 14.94
CA ILE A 43 1.73 -5.65 15.42
C ILE A 43 1.55 -6.56 14.20
N GLU A 44 2.61 -7.27 13.84
CA GLU A 44 2.69 -8.05 12.59
C GLU A 44 1.72 -9.24 12.57
N GLU A 45 1.43 -9.82 13.73
CA GLU A 45 0.50 -10.94 13.87
C GLU A 45 -0.95 -10.49 13.58
N VAL A 46 -1.32 -9.30 14.03
CA VAL A 46 -2.66 -8.73 13.82
C VAL A 46 -2.83 -8.29 12.37
N SER A 47 -1.80 -7.69 11.77
CA SER A 47 -1.88 -7.20 10.39
C SER A 47 -2.06 -8.34 9.39
N HIS A 48 -1.36 -9.46 9.57
CA HIS A 48 -1.51 -10.65 8.72
C HIS A 48 -2.92 -11.26 8.81
N GLU A 49 -3.59 -11.14 9.96
CA GLU A 49 -4.91 -11.74 10.17
C GLU A 49 -6.06 -10.86 9.70
N ILE A 50 -5.97 -9.57 9.98
CA ILE A 50 -7.01 -8.60 9.66
C ILE A 50 -6.96 -8.20 8.19
N MET A 51 -5.77 -7.99 7.64
CA MET A 51 -5.59 -7.58 6.25
C MET A 51 -4.63 -8.52 5.48
N PRO A 52 -4.98 -9.81 5.34
CA PRO A 52 -4.21 -10.73 4.52
C PRO A 52 -4.41 -10.38 3.04
N GLY A 53 -3.42 -9.74 2.43
CA GLY A 53 -3.47 -9.48 0.99
C GLY A 53 -2.30 -8.67 0.46
N ASP A 54 -1.88 -8.99 -0.75
CA ASP A 54 -1.12 -8.06 -1.59
C ASP A 54 -2.04 -6.87 -1.90
N THR A 55 -1.67 -5.69 -1.41
CA THR A 55 -2.43 -4.44 -1.60
C THR A 55 -2.41 -3.96 -3.07
N GLY A 56 -1.69 -4.65 -3.96
CA GLY A 56 -1.53 -4.27 -5.37
C GLY A 56 -0.62 -3.05 -5.57
N VAL A 57 -0.30 -2.33 -4.49
CA VAL A 57 0.61 -1.19 -4.46
C VAL A 57 1.98 -1.54 -5.07
N PRO A 58 2.61 -2.69 -4.77
CA PRO A 58 3.91 -3.03 -5.38
C PRO A 58 3.86 -3.11 -6.91
N ARG A 59 2.74 -3.58 -7.47
CA ARG A 59 2.57 -3.72 -8.93
C ARG A 59 2.41 -2.37 -9.60
N ILE A 60 1.64 -1.47 -8.98
CA ILE A 60 1.47 -0.09 -9.47
C ILE A 60 2.81 0.64 -9.44
N VAL A 61 3.56 0.53 -8.34
CA VAL A 61 4.89 1.14 -8.21
C VAL A 61 5.83 0.64 -9.31
N LEU A 62 5.84 -0.67 -9.60
CA LEU A 62 6.64 -1.23 -10.67
C LEU A 62 6.28 -0.66 -12.04
N ILE A 63 4.98 -0.60 -12.37
CA ILE A 63 4.51 -0.06 -13.66
C ILE A 63 4.91 1.42 -13.80
N CYS A 64 4.69 2.23 -12.76
CA CYS A 64 5.09 3.63 -12.77
C CYS A 64 6.61 3.80 -12.90
N GLY A 65 7.39 2.96 -12.21
CA GLY A 65 8.85 2.96 -12.32
C GLY A 65 9.34 2.64 -13.73
N LEU A 66 8.76 1.63 -14.39
CA LEU A 66 9.09 1.29 -15.77
C LEU A 66 8.73 2.42 -16.74
N ILE A 67 7.54 3.00 -16.60
CA ILE A 67 7.12 4.14 -17.43
C ILE A 67 8.09 5.31 -17.26
N GLY A 68 8.47 5.63 -16.02
CA GLY A 68 9.44 6.69 -15.72
C GLY A 68 10.81 6.42 -16.34
N ALA A 69 11.33 5.20 -16.21
CA ALA A 69 12.60 4.80 -16.78
C ALA A 69 12.59 4.88 -18.32
N THR A 70 11.55 4.35 -18.96
CA THR A 70 11.40 4.41 -20.42
C THR A 70 11.26 5.85 -20.90
N THR A 71 10.44 6.66 -20.25
CA THR A 71 10.26 8.07 -20.62
C THR A 71 11.56 8.85 -20.48
N GLY A 72 12.29 8.67 -19.38
CA GLY A 72 13.58 9.32 -19.17
C GLY A 72 14.62 8.91 -20.22
N PHE A 73 14.66 7.63 -20.59
CA PHE A 73 15.56 7.16 -21.65
C PHE A 73 15.18 7.71 -23.03
N VAL A 74 13.89 7.73 -23.35
CA VAL A 74 13.39 8.30 -24.61
C VAL A 74 13.70 9.78 -24.71
N THR A 75 13.52 10.56 -23.64
CA THR A 75 13.86 11.99 -23.63
C THR A 75 15.34 12.23 -23.90
N GLN A 76 16.22 11.41 -23.32
CA GLN A 76 17.67 11.49 -23.60
C GLN A 76 17.95 11.16 -25.07
N TYR A 77 17.35 10.09 -25.60
CA TYR A 77 17.52 9.69 -26.99
C TYR A 77 17.04 10.76 -27.98
N ILE A 78 15.87 11.36 -27.74
CA ILE A 78 15.35 12.45 -28.57
C ILE A 78 16.30 13.64 -28.53
N GLY A 79 16.75 14.04 -27.33
CA GLY A 79 17.62 15.20 -27.15
C GLY A 79 18.99 15.04 -27.83
N GLU A 80 19.64 13.89 -27.65
CA GLU A 80 20.97 13.62 -28.19
C GLU A 80 20.96 13.29 -29.68
N PHE A 81 19.94 12.61 -30.19
CA PHE A 81 19.97 12.08 -31.56
C PHE A 81 19.06 12.82 -32.55
N MET A 82 17.90 13.33 -32.12
CA MET A 82 16.93 13.95 -33.03
C MET A 82 16.96 15.48 -32.99
N ASP A 83 16.93 16.09 -31.80
CA ASP A 83 16.78 17.53 -31.67
C ASP A 83 18.11 18.28 -31.80
N TYR A 84 19.16 17.83 -31.11
CA TYR A 84 20.45 18.53 -31.13
C TYR A 84 21.64 17.57 -31.04
N PRO A 85 22.06 16.97 -32.17
CA PRO A 85 23.20 16.07 -32.23
C PRO A 85 24.50 16.81 -31.92
N LEU A 86 24.89 16.77 -30.65
CA LEU A 86 26.11 17.38 -30.13
C LEU A 86 27.23 16.34 -30.06
N ILE A 87 28.30 16.56 -30.83
CA ILE A 87 29.53 15.77 -30.70
C ILE A 87 30.33 16.29 -29.51
N ILE A 88 30.13 15.70 -28.33
CA ILE A 88 30.88 16.05 -27.11
C ILE A 88 31.93 14.97 -26.84
N GLY A 89 33.21 15.32 -26.98
CA GLY A 89 34.33 14.43 -26.66
C GLY A 89 34.57 13.27 -27.65
N GLY A 90 34.01 13.34 -28.87
CA GLY A 90 34.19 12.32 -29.91
C GLY A 90 33.48 11.00 -29.64
N ARG A 91 32.57 10.96 -28.65
CA ARG A 91 31.68 9.83 -28.44
C ARG A 91 30.45 9.98 -29.35
N PRO A 92 30.00 8.90 -29.99
CA PRO A 92 28.76 8.91 -30.76
C PRO A 92 27.54 9.07 -29.86
#